data_AF-A0A2P7ZK94-F1
#
_entry.id   AF-A0A2P7ZK94-F1
#
_cell.length_a   1.000
_cell.length_b   1.000
_cell.length_c   1.000
_cell.angle_alpha   90.00
_cell.angle_beta   90.00
_cell.angle_gamma   90.00
#
_symmetry.space_group_name_H-M   'P 1'
#
loop_
_entity.id
_entity.type
_entity.pdbx_description
1 polymer ?
#
loop_
_entity_poly.entity_id
_entity_poly.type
_entity_poly.pdbx_seq_one_letter_code
_entity_poly.pdbx_strand_id
1 'polypeptide(L)'
;MSSDMEDIIADLAQMQMQIFFEANDHISQQECNEEATRLTGGVLQPTKVQGASSYTVTATTDGKSSAVVQFRLADSPLPMAMLHIVEQSYRGFTPHHRDMGMFKGLPVFTMTDIGGVFMYLAKPQLHKNNCHLLHETLKDYARFVTI
;
A
#
# COMPACT_ATOMS: atom_id res chain seq x y z
N MET A 1 6.26 -24.57 5.95
CA MET A 1 4.80 -24.33 6.04
C MET A 1 4.52 -22.82 5.93
N SER A 2 4.95 -22.19 4.83
CA SER A 2 4.85 -20.73 4.62
C SER A 2 4.42 -20.35 3.20
N SER A 3 4.42 -21.27 2.23
CA SER A 3 4.06 -20.98 0.84
C SER A 3 2.56 -20.73 0.69
N ASP A 4 1.70 -21.52 1.34
CA ASP A 4 0.25 -21.48 1.10
C ASP A 4 -0.39 -20.09 1.31
N MET A 5 0.08 -19.31 2.29
CA MET A 5 -0.46 -17.97 2.54
C MET A 5 0.09 -16.93 1.57
N GLU A 6 1.36 -17.05 1.18
CA GLU A 6 1.95 -16.15 0.17
C GLU A 6 1.29 -16.39 -1.18
N ASP A 7 1.02 -17.65 -1.53
CA ASP A 7 0.32 -18.05 -2.75
C ASP A 7 -1.12 -17.53 -2.76
N ILE A 8 -1.89 -17.70 -1.68
CA ILE A 8 -3.25 -17.15 -1.56
C ILE A 8 -3.26 -15.63 -1.71
N ILE A 9 -2.30 -14.93 -1.11
CA ILE A 9 -2.22 -13.47 -1.21
C ILE A 9 -1.81 -13.03 -2.62
N ALA A 10 -0.94 -13.77 -3.29
CA ALA A 10 -0.59 -13.51 -4.68
C ALA A 10 -1.79 -13.70 -5.61
N ASP A 11 -2.54 -14.79 -5.46
CA ASP A 11 -3.77 -15.07 -6.22
C ASP A 11 -4.82 -13.98 -5.99
N LEU A 12 -5.00 -13.54 -4.73
CA LEU A 12 -5.91 -12.45 -4.40
C LEU A 12 -5.46 -11.13 -5.03
N ALA A 13 -4.16 -10.81 -4.98
CA ALA A 13 -3.62 -9.60 -5.59
C ALA A 13 -3.83 -9.60 -7.11
N GLN A 14 -3.62 -10.74 -7.78
CA GLN A 14 -3.88 -10.90 -9.21
C GLN A 14 -5.37 -10.70 -9.54
N MET A 15 -6.26 -11.32 -8.76
CA MET A 15 -7.71 -11.15 -8.92
C MET A 15 -8.14 -9.70 -8.76
N GLN A 16 -7.62 -8.99 -7.74
CA GLN A 16 -7.94 -7.58 -7.51
C GLN A 16 -7.44 -6.68 -8.63
N MET A 17 -6.24 -6.94 -9.17
CA MET A 17 -5.72 -6.22 -10.33
C MET A 17 -6.61 -6.44 -11.56
N GLN A 18 -7.02 -7.69 -11.80
CA GLN A 18 -7.90 -8.01 -12.92
C GLN A 18 -9.23 -7.25 -12.79
N ILE A 19 -9.89 -7.34 -11.64
CA ILE A 19 -11.15 -6.62 -11.38
C ILE A 19 -10.99 -5.11 -11.56
N PHE A 20 -9.87 -4.55 -11.09
CA PHE A 20 -9.59 -3.12 -11.23
C PHE A 20 -9.50 -2.69 -12.70
N PHE A 21 -8.79 -3.44 -13.54
CA PHE A 21 -8.65 -3.10 -14.96
C PHE A 21 -9.87 -3.48 -15.80
N GLU A 22 -10.66 -4.48 -15.38
CA GLU A 22 -11.97 -4.75 -15.99
C GLU A 22 -12.97 -3.62 -15.72
N ALA A 23 -12.94 -3.02 -14.53
CA ALA A 23 -13.78 -1.86 -14.20
C ALA A 23 -13.31 -0.54 -14.85
N ASN A 24 -12.09 -0.52 -15.40
CA ASN A 24 -11.45 0.65 -16.00
C ASN A 24 -10.80 0.26 -17.35
N ASP A 25 -11.62 -0.23 -18.27
CA ASP A 25 -11.19 -0.78 -19.57
C ASP A 25 -10.48 0.24 -20.48
N HIS A 26 -10.63 1.54 -20.20
CA HIS A 26 -10.00 2.66 -20.90
C HIS A 26 -8.53 2.89 -20.50
N ILE A 27 -8.01 2.17 -19.51
CA ILE A 27 -6.64 2.30 -19.03
C ILE A 27 -6.01 0.93 -18.80
N SER A 28 -4.77 0.77 -19.27
CA SER A 28 -4.00 -0.46 -19.08
C SER A 28 -3.06 -0.40 -17.88
N GLN A 29 -2.66 -1.57 -17.38
CA GLN A 29 -1.62 -1.69 -16.36
C GLN A 29 -0.29 -1.05 -16.81
N GLN A 30 0.05 -1.16 -18.09
CA GLN A 30 1.27 -0.56 -18.64
C GLN A 30 1.22 0.97 -18.53
N GLU A 31 0.09 1.59 -18.86
CA GLU A 31 -0.05 3.05 -18.77
C GLU A 31 0.00 3.56 -17.33
N CYS A 32 -0.60 2.84 -16.38
CA CYS A 32 -0.41 3.12 -14.95
C CYS A 32 1.05 3.03 -14.54
N ASN A 33 1.80 2.03 -15.03
CA ASN A 33 3.21 1.86 -14.72
C ASN A 33 4.07 2.97 -15.35
N GLU A 34 3.79 3.38 -16.58
CA GLU A 34 4.49 4.49 -17.23
C GLU A 34 4.26 5.79 -16.45
N GLU A 35 3.02 6.06 -16.02
CA GLU A 35 2.71 7.22 -15.21
C GLU A 35 3.37 7.17 -13.83
N ALA A 36 3.31 6.04 -13.13
CA ALA A 36 3.99 5.89 -11.84
C ALA A 36 5.52 6.03 -11.97
N THR A 37 6.10 5.58 -13.08
CA THR A 37 7.53 5.80 -13.39
C THR A 37 7.80 7.29 -13.61
N ARG A 38 6.94 7.98 -14.36
CA ARG A 38 7.05 9.44 -14.58
C ARG A 38 6.96 10.23 -13.27
N LEU A 39 6.11 9.82 -12.35
CA LEU A 39 5.90 10.48 -11.06
C LEU A 39 7.05 10.28 -10.07
N THR A 40 7.76 9.14 -10.15
CA THR A 40 8.73 8.73 -9.13
C THR A 40 10.18 8.68 -9.63
N GLY A 41 10.40 8.55 -10.93
CA GLY A 41 11.70 8.29 -11.54
C GLY A 41 12.33 6.94 -11.18
N GLY A 42 11.60 6.07 -10.46
CA GLY A 42 12.09 4.80 -9.94
C GLY A 42 11.71 3.60 -10.81
N VAL A 43 12.33 2.46 -10.53
CA VAL A 43 11.94 1.17 -11.11
C VAL A 43 10.74 0.64 -10.33
N LEU A 44 9.66 0.33 -11.04
CA LEU A 44 8.42 -0.11 -10.42
C LEU A 44 8.38 -1.62 -10.17
N GLN A 45 7.76 -1.98 -9.05
CA GLN A 45 7.35 -3.34 -8.73
C GLN A 45 5.90 -3.29 -8.22
N PRO A 46 5.00 -4.16 -8.73
CA PRO A 46 3.70 -4.33 -8.11
C PRO A 46 3.85 -4.68 -6.63
N THR A 47 3.00 -4.07 -5.79
CA THR A 47 2.97 -4.45 -4.38
C THR A 47 2.46 -5.89 -4.24
N LYS A 48 2.99 -6.61 -3.23
CA LYS A 48 2.59 -8.00 -2.92
C LYS A 48 1.12 -8.12 -2.54
N VAL A 49 0.50 -7.04 -2.07
CA VAL A 49 -0.90 -6.97 -1.67
C VAL A 49 -1.52 -5.80 -2.42
N GLN A 50 -2.63 -6.07 -3.10
CA GLN A 50 -3.38 -5.04 -3.81
C GLN A 50 -4.61 -4.62 -2.99
N GLY A 51 -5.17 -3.46 -3.33
CA GLY A 51 -6.41 -2.98 -2.75
C GLY A 51 -7.58 -3.34 -3.64
N ALA A 52 -8.73 -3.68 -3.06
CA ALA A 52 -9.93 -3.98 -3.85
C ALA A 52 -10.40 -2.80 -4.72
N SER A 53 -10.09 -1.56 -4.33
CA SER A 53 -10.44 -0.34 -5.06
C SER A 53 -9.22 0.42 -5.60
N SER A 54 -8.06 -0.25 -5.73
CA SER A 54 -6.85 0.42 -6.16
C SER A 54 -5.80 -0.50 -6.78
N TYR A 55 -5.17 -0.03 -7.86
CA TYR A 55 -3.90 -0.57 -8.33
C TYR A 55 -2.73 0.14 -7.65
N THR A 56 -1.84 -0.62 -7.01
CA THR A 56 -0.74 -0.09 -6.18
C THR A 56 0.62 -0.66 -6.60
N VAL A 57 1.57 0.25 -6.84
CA VAL A 57 2.96 -0.09 -7.20
C VAL A 57 3.94 0.59 -6.26
N THR A 58 5.08 -0.06 -6.03
CA THR A 58 6.21 0.50 -5.30
C THR A 58 7.28 0.92 -6.29
N ALA A 59 7.75 2.15 -6.17
CA ALA A 59 8.93 2.64 -6.87
C ALA A 59 10.17 2.39 -6.02
N THR A 60 11.22 1.89 -6.68
CA THR A 60 12.52 1.65 -6.07
C THR A 60 13.58 2.54 -6.71
N THR A 61 14.49 3.06 -5.88
CA THR A 61 15.66 3.85 -6.28
C THR A 61 16.87 3.22 -5.59
N ASP A 62 17.92 2.89 -6.34
CA ASP A 62 19.12 2.19 -5.84
C ASP A 62 18.80 0.91 -5.04
N GLY A 63 17.77 0.17 -5.48
CA GLY A 63 17.34 -1.09 -4.84
C GLY A 63 16.56 -0.92 -3.53
N LYS A 64 16.22 0.31 -3.13
CA LYS A 64 15.38 0.60 -1.96
C LYS A 64 14.05 1.20 -2.40
N SER A 65 12.95 0.76 -1.80
CA SER A 65 11.67 1.43 -2.00
C SER A 65 11.75 2.90 -1.56
N SER A 66 11.36 3.79 -2.45
CA SER A 66 11.37 5.23 -2.22
C SER A 66 9.96 5.80 -2.14
N ALA A 67 9.01 5.26 -2.91
CA ALA A 67 7.64 5.70 -2.92
C ALA A 67 6.67 4.56 -3.27
N VAL A 68 5.42 4.72 -2.87
CA VAL A 68 4.29 3.90 -3.31
C VAL A 68 3.35 4.80 -4.09
N VAL A 69 2.86 4.32 -5.23
CA VAL A 69 1.87 5.00 -6.07
C VAL A 69 0.58 4.20 -6.07
N GLN A 70 -0.55 4.87 -5.82
CA GLN A 70 -1.88 4.28 -5.84
C GLN A 70 -2.75 4.96 -6.88
N PHE A 71 -3.24 4.17 -7.83
CA PHE A 71 -4.35 4.54 -8.72
C PHE A 71 -5.62 4.00 -8.10
N ARG A 72 -6.59 4.86 -7.79
CA ARG A 72 -7.79 4.46 -7.05
C ARG A 72 -9.04 4.65 -7.92
N LEU A 73 -10.09 3.89 -7.60
CA LEU A 73 -11.40 4.16 -8.17
C LEU A 73 -11.89 5.55 -7.75
N ALA A 74 -12.59 6.24 -8.65
CA ALA A 74 -13.05 7.62 -8.44
C ALA A 74 -14.04 7.77 -7.27
N ASP A 75 -14.76 6.71 -6.92
CA ASP A 75 -15.70 6.65 -5.78
C ASP A 75 -15.03 6.27 -4.46
N SER A 76 -13.73 5.93 -4.48
CA SER A 76 -12.95 5.52 -3.32
C SER A 76 -11.63 6.30 -3.18
N PRO A 77 -11.62 7.65 -3.25
CA PRO A 77 -10.40 8.44 -3.09
C PRO A 77 -9.84 8.35 -1.65
N LEU A 78 -8.56 8.67 -1.47
CA LEU A 78 -7.99 8.77 -0.12
C LEU A 78 -8.52 10.02 0.60
N PRO A 79 -8.88 9.92 1.90
CA PRO A 79 -9.31 11.07 2.70
C PRO A 79 -8.09 11.92 3.11
N MET A 80 -7.55 12.70 2.17
CA MET A 80 -6.28 13.44 2.34
C MET A 80 -6.24 14.36 3.56
N ALA A 81 -7.35 15.03 3.90
CA ALA A 81 -7.41 15.89 5.09
C ALA A 81 -7.21 15.09 6.39
N MET A 82 -7.81 13.90 6.49
CA MET A 82 -7.63 13.01 7.63
C MET A 82 -6.20 12.46 7.68
N LEU A 83 -5.65 12.05 6.54
CA LEU A 83 -4.28 11.53 6.45
C LEU A 83 -3.26 12.59 6.87
N HIS A 84 -3.47 13.85 6.51
CA HIS A 84 -2.61 14.95 6.94
C HIS A 84 -2.61 15.15 8.47
N ILE A 85 -3.78 15.04 9.11
CA ILE A 85 -3.89 15.11 10.58
C ILE A 85 -3.15 13.94 11.23
N VAL A 86 -3.30 12.74 10.67
CA VAL A 86 -2.61 11.53 11.14
C VAL A 86 -1.09 11.70 11.02
N GLU A 87 -0.59 12.22 9.89
CA GLU A 87 0.83 12.50 9.70
C GLU A 87 1.39 13.52 10.71
N GLN A 88 0.63 14.58 11.00
CA GLN A 88 1.03 15.57 11.99
C GLN A 88 1.07 15.00 13.41
N SER A 89 0.16 14.07 13.72
CA SER A 89 0.03 13.46 15.05
C SER A 89 1.07 12.36 15.29
N TYR A 90 1.44 11.62 14.25
CA TYR A 90 2.31 10.43 14.32
C TYR A 90 3.54 10.57 13.40
N ARG A 91 4.29 11.67 13.56
CA ARG A 91 5.49 11.96 12.75
C ARG A 91 6.51 10.82 12.85
N GLY A 92 7.01 10.37 11.71
CA GLY A 92 8.03 9.31 11.61
C GLY A 92 7.49 7.88 11.62
N PHE A 93 6.19 7.69 11.87
CA PHE A 93 5.54 6.37 11.85
C PHE A 93 4.45 6.24 10.79
N THR A 94 4.19 7.33 10.05
CA THR A 94 3.14 7.41 9.04
C THR A 94 3.76 7.72 7.69
N PRO A 95 3.24 7.13 6.59
CA PRO A 95 3.64 7.52 5.25
C PRO A 95 3.26 8.99 5.01
N HIS A 96 4.10 9.73 4.28
CA HIS A 96 3.75 11.06 3.81
C HIS A 96 2.99 10.98 2.49
N HIS A 97 1.69 11.27 2.51
CA HIS A 97 0.78 11.16 1.38
C HIS A 97 0.73 12.46 0.58
N ARG A 98 0.66 12.34 -0.75
CA ARG A 98 0.46 13.46 -1.67
C ARG A 98 -0.57 13.11 -2.72
N ASP A 99 -1.45 14.06 -3.01
CA ASP A 99 -2.38 14.02 -4.13
C ASP A 99 -1.64 14.44 -5.41
N MET A 100 -1.69 13.60 -6.44
CA MET A 100 -1.06 13.84 -7.74
C MET A 100 -2.07 14.24 -8.82
N GLY A 101 -3.35 14.39 -8.45
CA GLY A 101 -4.44 14.71 -9.35
C GLY A 101 -5.01 13.47 -10.06
N MET A 102 -5.50 13.68 -11.27
CA MET A 102 -6.20 12.67 -12.05
C MET A 102 -5.34 12.15 -13.19
N PHE A 103 -5.28 10.82 -13.35
CA PHE A 103 -4.72 10.17 -14.53
C PHE A 103 -5.81 9.36 -15.21
N LYS A 104 -6.22 9.80 -16.41
CA LYS A 104 -7.29 9.15 -17.19
C LYS A 104 -8.55 8.84 -16.37
N GLY A 105 -8.98 9.78 -15.53
CA GLY A 105 -10.18 9.61 -14.70
C GLY A 105 -9.97 8.87 -13.37
N LEU A 106 -8.76 8.38 -13.08
CA LEU A 106 -8.40 7.80 -11.78
C LEU A 106 -7.71 8.84 -10.90
N PRO A 107 -8.15 9.07 -9.65
CA PRO A 107 -7.36 9.79 -8.67
C PRO A 107 -6.06 9.04 -8.35
N VAL A 108 -4.94 9.76 -8.35
CA VAL A 108 -3.59 9.22 -8.15
C VAL A 108 -2.97 9.81 -6.89
N PHE A 109 -2.43 8.94 -6.05
CA PHE A 109 -1.75 9.34 -4.82
C PHE A 109 -0.35 8.75 -4.77
N THR A 110 0.57 9.50 -4.16
CA THR A 110 1.89 8.96 -3.77
C THR A 110 2.01 8.95 -2.27
N MET A 111 2.80 8.01 -1.74
CA MET A 111 3.20 8.02 -0.34
C MET A 111 4.63 7.53 -0.17
N THR A 112 5.34 7.99 0.87
CA THR A 112 6.66 7.44 1.20
C THR A 112 6.54 5.99 1.64
N ASP A 113 7.42 5.11 1.18
CA ASP A 113 7.48 3.75 1.73
C ASP A 113 8.13 3.79 3.13
N ILE A 114 7.36 3.42 4.15
CA ILE A 114 7.83 3.33 5.54
C ILE A 114 8.32 1.92 5.90
N GLY A 115 8.32 0.99 4.93
CA GLY A 115 8.70 -0.39 5.10
C GLY A 115 7.68 -1.20 5.90
N GLY A 116 8.17 -2.32 6.46
CA GLY A 116 7.37 -3.27 7.21
C GLY A 116 6.87 -4.44 6.36
N VAL A 117 6.03 -5.28 6.97
CA VAL A 117 5.43 -6.46 6.34
C VAL A 117 3.93 -6.31 6.43
N PHE A 118 3.21 -6.59 5.34
CA PHE A 118 1.75 -6.60 5.35
C PHE A 118 1.24 -7.51 6.47
N MET A 119 0.27 -7.03 7.25
CA MET A 119 -0.23 -7.74 8.43
C MET A 119 -0.63 -9.19 8.13
N TYR A 120 -1.24 -9.46 6.98
CA TYR A 120 -1.59 -10.81 6.55
C TYR A 120 -0.37 -11.72 6.44
N LEU A 121 0.73 -11.24 5.86
CA LEU A 121 1.99 -11.97 5.75
C LEU A 121 2.73 -12.08 7.09
N ALA A 122 2.55 -11.11 7.98
CA ALA A 122 3.11 -11.15 9.34
C ALA A 122 2.31 -12.06 10.30
N LYS A 123 1.05 -12.36 10.00
CA LYS A 123 0.12 -13.08 10.87
C LYS A 123 0.66 -14.42 11.39
N PRO A 124 1.28 -15.30 10.56
CA PRO A 124 1.85 -16.55 11.07
C PRO A 124 2.95 -16.31 12.11
N GLN A 125 3.75 -15.26 11.95
CA GLN A 125 4.83 -14.92 12.89
C GLN A 125 4.26 -14.31 14.17
N LEU A 126 3.26 -13.44 14.05
CA LEU A 126 2.59 -12.80 15.19
C LEU A 126 1.83 -13.80 16.07
N HIS A 127 1.35 -14.91 15.51
CA HIS A 127 0.64 -15.97 16.24
C HIS A 127 1.56 -17.04 16.85
N LYS A 128 2.86 -17.03 16.52
CA LYS A 128 3.85 -17.92 17.18
C LYS A 128 4.02 -17.55 18.65
N ASN A 129 4.61 -18.46 19.41
CA ASN A 129 5.02 -18.23 20.81
C ASN A 129 3.88 -17.64 21.67
N ASN A 130 2.69 -18.24 21.59
CA ASN A 130 1.48 -17.80 22.30
C ASN A 130 1.15 -16.32 22.07
N CYS A 131 1.31 -15.85 20.82
CA CYS A 131 1.03 -14.48 20.43
C CYS A 131 1.87 -13.43 21.17
N HIS A 132 3.04 -13.78 21.70
CA HIS A 132 3.84 -12.86 22.50
C HIS A 132 4.17 -11.54 21.76
N LEU A 133 4.65 -11.63 20.52
CA LEU A 133 4.98 -10.46 19.71
C LEU A 133 3.75 -9.59 19.42
N LEU A 134 2.61 -10.21 19.14
CA LEU A 134 1.33 -9.52 18.96
C LEU A 134 0.92 -8.79 20.25
N HIS A 135 0.99 -9.46 21.40
CA HIS A 135 0.64 -8.85 22.69
C HIS A 135 1.56 -7.67 23.04
N GLU A 136 2.87 -7.80 22.88
CA GLU A 136 3.79 -6.69 23.15
C GLU A 136 3.58 -5.53 22.18
N THR A 137 3.37 -5.81 20.89
CA THR A 137 3.06 -4.75 19.90
C THR A 137 1.77 -4.00 20.26
N LEU A 138 0.72 -4.71 20.68
CA LEU A 138 -0.54 -4.08 21.12
C LEU A 138 -0.37 -3.30 22.43
N LYS A 139 0.41 -3.80 23.39
CA LYS A 139 0.70 -3.08 24.64
C LYS A 139 1.50 -1.80 24.37
N ASP A 140 2.52 -1.87 23.52
CA ASP A 140 3.35 -0.71 23.19
C ASP A 140 2.56 0.33 22.41
N TYR A 141 1.71 -0.11 21.47
CA TYR A 141 0.76 0.77 20.79
C TYR A 141 -0.21 1.44 21.77
N ALA A 142 -0.79 0.68 22.71
CA ALA A 142 -1.70 1.23 23.71
C ALA A 142 -1.00 2.26 24.63
N ARG A 143 0.25 2.01 25.04
CA ARG A 143 1.06 2.97 25.81
C ARG A 143 1.34 4.25 25.04
N PHE A 144 1.54 4.15 23.73
CA PHE A 144 1.79 5.31 22.87
C PHE A 144 0.54 6.19 22.70
N VAL A 145 -0.67 5.61 22.73
CA VAL A 145 -1.95 6.31 22.50
C VAL A 145 -2.62 6.80 23.80
N THR A 146 -2.12 6.38 24.97
CA THR A 146 -2.63 6.89 26.26
C THR A 146 -1.98 8.24 26.57
N ILE A 147 -2.60 9.31 26.08
CA ILE A 147 -2.43 10.70 26.56
C ILE A 147 -3.51 10.98 27.59
#